data_AF-A0A7L0EU62-F1
#
_entry.id   AF-A0A7L0EU62-F1
#
_cell.length_a   1.000
_cell.length_b   1.000
_cell.length_c   1.000
_cell.angle_alpha   90.00
_cell.angle_beta   90.00
_cell.angle_gamma   90.00
#
_symmetry.space_group_name_H-M   'P 1'
#
loop_
_entity.id
_entity.type
_entity.pdbx_description
1 polymer ?
#
loop_
_entity_poly.entity_id
_entity_poly.type
_entity_poly.pdbx_seq_one_letter_code
_entity_poly.pdbx_strand_id
1 'polypeptide(L)'
;RGLGGALALAGGRRSRGGWGVPSRPLRLWPPSPAGHNRWSKVRNVKGPRDTQRSRLFQRLATMLRVAAREGGPDPALNPQLANVVEQCRAKNMPKASIESAIHGAVGPGGTG
;
A
#
# COMPACT_ATOMS: atom_id res chain seq x y z
N ARG A 1 -76.18 18.27 -37.02
CA ARG A 1 -76.75 19.64 -36.84
C ARG A 1 -76.75 19.92 -35.35
N GLY A 2 -76.26 21.08 -34.91
CA GLY A 2 -76.04 21.42 -33.50
C GLY A 2 -74.58 21.81 -33.29
N LEU A 3 -74.15 22.99 -33.77
CA LEU A 3 -74.04 24.22 -32.96
C LEU A 3 -73.00 23.99 -31.85
N GLY A 4 -71.77 24.51 -31.96
CA GLY A 4 -71.50 25.94 -32.01
C GLY A 4 -71.28 26.43 -30.58
N GLY A 5 -70.04 26.68 -30.19
CA GLY A 5 -69.70 27.08 -28.83
C GLY A 5 -68.21 27.32 -28.66
N ALA A 6 -67.66 28.25 -29.43
CA ALA A 6 -66.35 28.82 -29.17
C ALA A 6 -66.46 29.93 -28.11
N LEU A 7 -65.35 30.10 -27.39
CA LEU A 7 -64.92 31.31 -26.69
C LEU A 7 -65.38 31.49 -25.24
N ALA A 8 -64.44 31.22 -24.33
CA ALA A 8 -64.24 32.06 -23.15
C ALA A 8 -62.76 32.04 -22.76
N LEU A 9 -62.10 33.17 -23.01
CA LEU A 9 -60.81 33.56 -22.48
C LEU A 9 -60.90 33.67 -20.97
N ALA A 10 -60.00 33.02 -20.22
CA ALA A 10 -59.64 33.46 -18.89
C ALA A 10 -58.22 32.99 -18.57
N GLY A 11 -57.32 33.96 -18.41
CA GLY A 11 -55.95 33.74 -17.99
C GLY A 11 -55.86 33.08 -16.62
N GLY A 12 -54.79 32.32 -16.43
CA GLY A 12 -54.57 31.60 -15.18
C GLY A 12 -53.23 30.88 -15.20
N ARG A 13 -52.16 31.63 -15.45
CA ARG A 13 -50.77 31.18 -15.33
C ARG A 13 -50.49 30.85 -13.86
N ARG A 14 -50.86 29.65 -13.40
CA ARG A 14 -50.41 29.12 -12.11
C ARG A 14 -49.14 28.31 -12.32
N SER A 15 -48.03 29.00 -12.08
CA SER A 15 -46.69 28.46 -11.83
C SER A 15 -46.80 27.19 -10.97
N ARG A 16 -46.50 26.03 -11.54
CA ARG A 16 -46.46 24.77 -10.80
C ARG A 16 -45.12 24.68 -10.08
N GLY A 17 -45.19 24.66 -8.75
CA GLY A 17 -44.28 23.92 -7.87
C GLY A 17 -42.82 24.30 -7.99
N GLY A 18 -42.41 25.32 -7.24
CA GLY A 18 -41.01 25.54 -6.92
C GLY A 18 -40.40 24.31 -6.25
N TRP A 19 -39.18 23.97 -6.68
CA TRP A 19 -38.28 23.10 -5.93
C TRP A 19 -38.03 23.78 -4.59
N GLY A 20 -38.83 23.41 -3.58
CA GLY A 20 -38.64 23.82 -2.20
C GLY A 20 -37.29 23.29 -1.74
N VAL A 21 -36.27 24.12 -1.83
CA VAL A 21 -34.95 23.85 -1.26
C VAL A 21 -35.18 23.63 0.23
N PRO A 22 -34.85 22.45 0.81
CA PRO A 22 -34.99 22.28 2.25
C PRO A 22 -33.97 23.22 2.90
N SER A 23 -34.48 24.25 3.58
CA SER A 23 -33.69 25.16 4.40
C SER A 23 -33.03 24.34 5.52
N ARG A 24 -31.78 23.91 5.30
CA ARG A 24 -30.97 23.27 6.35
C ARG A 24 -30.83 24.27 7.50
N PRO A 25 -31.32 23.97 8.72
CA PRO A 25 -31.05 24.83 9.84
C PRO A 25 -29.54 24.87 10.08
N LEU A 26 -29.00 26.07 10.28
CA LEU A 26 -27.59 26.32 10.61
C LEU A 26 -27.28 25.65 11.96
N ARG A 27 -26.82 24.40 11.92
CA ARG A 27 -26.28 23.71 13.09
C ARG A 27 -24.90 24.32 13.38
N LEU A 28 -24.83 25.18 14.38
CA LEU A 28 -23.62 25.90 14.87
C LEU A 28 -22.62 24.98 15.60
N TRP A 29 -22.31 23.81 15.05
CA TRP A 29 -21.19 23.00 15.54
C TRP A 29 -20.15 22.89 14.43
N PRO A 30 -18.88 23.33 14.66
CA PRO A 30 -17.83 23.09 13.69
C PRO A 30 -17.74 21.58 13.43
N PRO A 31 -17.58 21.11 12.18
CA PRO A 31 -17.43 19.69 11.91
C PRO A 31 -16.29 19.15 12.79
N SER A 32 -16.64 18.32 13.77
CA SER A 32 -15.66 17.68 14.64
C SER A 32 -14.76 16.85 13.72
N PRO A 33 -13.41 16.98 13.80
CA PRO A 33 -12.53 16.30 12.87
C PRO A 33 -12.74 14.78 12.98
N ALA A 34 -13.45 14.24 12.01
CA ALA A 34 -13.72 12.83 11.92
C ALA A 34 -12.41 12.08 11.64
N GLY A 35 -11.98 11.30 12.63
CA GLY A 35 -11.23 10.06 12.40
C GLY A 35 -9.79 10.21 11.94
N HIS A 36 -8.90 10.61 12.86
CA HIS A 36 -7.49 10.22 12.78
C HIS A 36 -7.35 8.80 13.33
N ASN A 37 -7.83 7.80 12.59
CA ASN A 37 -7.65 6.42 13.03
C ASN A 37 -6.14 6.13 13.06
N ARG A 38 -5.65 5.61 14.19
CA ARG A 38 -4.21 5.36 14.38
C ARG A 38 -3.75 4.21 13.49
N TRP A 39 -4.64 3.25 13.23
CA TRP A 39 -4.36 2.04 12.46
C TRP A 39 -4.06 2.30 10.97
N SER A 40 -4.85 3.10 10.26
CA SER A 40 -4.61 3.41 8.84
C SER A 40 -3.31 4.17 8.65
N LYS A 41 -2.95 5.06 9.59
CA LYS A 41 -1.67 5.79 9.53
C LYS A 41 -0.49 4.83 9.74
N VAL A 42 -0.57 3.94 10.73
CA VAL A 42 0.45 2.90 10.95
C VAL A 42 0.56 1.97 9.74
N ARG A 43 -0.55 1.52 9.15
CA ARG A 43 -0.55 0.66 7.94
C ARG A 43 0.12 1.33 6.75
N ASN A 44 -0.22 2.59 6.47
CA ASN A 44 0.32 3.32 5.34
C ASN A 44 1.81 3.64 5.48
N VAL A 45 2.32 3.78 6.71
CA VAL A 45 3.75 4.00 6.98
C VAL A 45 4.51 2.66 6.97
N LYS A 46 3.95 1.62 7.60
CA LYS A 46 4.60 0.32 7.80
C LYS A 46 4.64 -0.50 6.51
N GLY A 47 3.54 -0.58 5.76
CA GLY A 47 3.43 -1.36 4.52
C GLY A 47 4.54 -1.10 3.49
N PRO A 48 4.75 0.16 3.03
CA PRO A 48 5.81 0.45 2.07
C PRO A 48 7.20 0.21 2.67
N ARG A 49 7.40 0.50 3.96
CA ARG A 49 8.70 0.31 4.64
C ARG A 49 9.07 -1.17 4.76
N ASP A 50 8.12 -2.03 5.11
CA ASP A 50 8.36 -3.47 5.16
C ASP A 50 8.59 -4.06 3.77
N THR A 51 7.89 -3.55 2.75
CA THR A 51 8.13 -3.94 1.35
C THR A 51 9.52 -3.56 0.86
N GLN A 52 10.00 -2.37 1.24
CA GLN A 52 11.36 -1.94 0.90
C GLN A 52 12.40 -2.80 1.62
N ARG A 53 12.19 -3.07 2.91
CA ARG A 53 13.08 -3.94 3.70
C ARG A 53 13.15 -5.36 3.14
N SER A 54 12.01 -5.95 2.80
CA SER A 54 11.97 -7.32 2.24
C SER A 54 12.70 -7.42 0.90
N ARG A 55 12.54 -6.41 0.02
CA ARG A 55 13.29 -6.34 -1.26
C ARG A 55 14.80 -6.25 -1.04
N LEU A 56 15.25 -5.48 -0.05
CA LEU A 56 16.68 -5.39 0.29
C LEU A 56 17.21 -6.74 0.77
N PHE A 57 16.48 -7.44 1.64
CA PHE A 57 16.88 -8.77 2.11
C PHE A 57 16.91 -9.81 1.01
N GLN A 58 15.95 -9.78 0.08
CA GLN A 58 15.95 -10.67 -1.08
C GLN A 58 17.19 -10.45 -1.96
N ARG A 59 17.56 -9.20 -2.23
CA ARG A 59 18.76 -8.86 -3.02
C ARG A 59 20.03 -9.38 -2.35
N LEU A 60 20.18 -9.11 -1.06
CA LEU A 60 21.34 -9.56 -0.28
C LEU A 60 21.41 -11.09 -0.22
N ALA A 61 20.29 -11.78 0.00
CA ALA A 61 20.24 -13.24 0.03
C ALA A 61 20.65 -13.85 -1.33
N THR A 62 20.21 -13.26 -2.44
CA THR A 62 20.63 -13.71 -3.78
C THR A 62 22.13 -13.49 -4.00
N MET A 63 22.66 -12.32 -3.63
CA MET A 63 24.10 -12.03 -3.73
C MET A 63 24.94 -13.00 -2.88
N LEU A 64 24.48 -13.31 -1.67
CA LEU A 64 25.16 -14.27 -0.79
C LEU A 64 25.19 -15.67 -1.39
N ARG A 65 24.07 -16.13 -1.97
CA ARG A 65 23.99 -17.45 -2.63
C ARG A 65 24.89 -17.53 -3.86
N VAL A 66 24.96 -16.48 -4.68
CA VAL A 66 25.83 -16.44 -5.86
C VAL A 66 27.29 -16.49 -5.45
N ALA A 67 27.69 -15.63 -4.50
CA ALA A 67 29.07 -15.61 -3.98
C ALA A 67 29.47 -16.95 -3.34
N ALA A 68 28.55 -17.60 -2.61
CA ALA A 68 28.78 -18.92 -2.00
C ALA A 68 28.85 -20.06 -3.04
N ARG A 69 28.13 -19.94 -4.17
CA ARG A 69 28.23 -20.90 -5.28
C ARG A 69 29.55 -20.78 -6.04
N GLU A 70 30.04 -19.56 -6.23
CA GLU A 70 31.27 -19.30 -6.99
C GLU A 70 32.55 -19.56 -6.19
N GLY A 71 32.57 -19.21 -4.90
CA GLY A 71 33.77 -19.28 -4.07
C GLY A 71 33.70 -20.24 -2.88
N GLY A 72 32.67 -21.07 -2.80
CA GLY A 72 32.46 -21.99 -1.68
C GLY A 72 31.89 -21.31 -0.41
N PRO A 73 31.60 -22.09 0.63
CA PRO A 73 30.93 -21.61 1.85
C PRO A 73 31.82 -20.77 2.78
N ASP A 74 33.13 -20.68 2.52
CA ASP A 74 34.09 -20.16 3.48
C ASP A 74 34.38 -18.66 3.29
N PRO A 75 34.03 -17.79 4.26
CA PRO A 75 34.26 -16.35 4.18
C PRO A 75 35.74 -15.95 4.23
N ALA A 76 36.62 -16.86 4.68
CA ALA A 76 38.07 -16.62 4.72
C ALA A 76 38.75 -16.84 3.37
N LEU A 77 38.12 -17.62 2.48
CA LEU A 77 38.68 -17.98 1.17
C LEU A 77 38.18 -17.05 0.04
N ASN A 78 37.13 -16.24 0.28
CA ASN A 78 36.57 -15.36 -0.72
C ASN A 78 36.29 -13.93 -0.19
N PRO A 79 37.02 -12.90 -0.69
CA PRO A 79 36.77 -11.51 -0.31
C PRO A 79 35.38 -11.02 -0.75
N GLN A 80 34.77 -11.58 -1.81
CA GLN A 80 33.41 -11.24 -2.22
C GLN A 80 32.38 -11.66 -1.17
N LEU A 81 32.52 -12.87 -0.61
CA LEU A 81 31.61 -13.35 0.44
C LEU A 81 31.76 -12.50 1.71
N ALA A 82 32.99 -12.16 2.11
CA ALA A 82 33.26 -11.31 3.26
C ALA A 82 32.61 -9.92 3.12
N ASN A 83 32.79 -9.26 1.97
CA ASN A 83 32.17 -7.96 1.68
C ASN A 83 30.63 -8.03 1.73
N VAL A 84 30.03 -9.07 1.17
CA VAL A 84 28.57 -9.26 1.20
C VAL A 84 28.08 -9.51 2.63
N VAL A 85 28.82 -10.28 3.44
CA VAL A 85 28.49 -10.52 4.86
C VAL A 85 28.53 -9.23 5.67
N GLU A 86 29.51 -8.36 5.43
CA GLU A 86 29.58 -7.03 6.06
C GLU A 86 28.39 -6.16 5.66
N GLN A 87 28.01 -6.15 4.38
CA GLN A 87 26.81 -5.45 3.91
C GLN A 87 25.53 -5.99 4.56
N CYS A 88 25.41 -7.31 4.71
CA CYS A 88 24.29 -7.95 5.42
C CYS A 88 24.22 -7.51 6.88
N ARG A 89 25.36 -7.47 7.59
CA ARG A 89 25.44 -6.99 8.98
C ARG A 89 25.06 -5.51 9.08
N ALA A 90 25.53 -4.68 8.15
CA ALA A 90 25.18 -3.26 8.08
C ALA A 90 23.69 -3.00 7.83
N LYS A 91 22.97 -3.94 7.20
CA LYS A 91 21.51 -3.89 6.99
C LYS A 91 20.69 -4.62 8.06
N ASN A 92 21.31 -4.98 9.19
CA ASN A 92 20.69 -5.68 10.32
C ASN A 92 20.09 -7.03 9.93
N MET A 93 20.68 -7.73 8.96
CA MET A 93 20.27 -9.10 8.63
C MET A 93 20.66 -10.04 9.78
N PRO A 94 19.75 -10.93 10.24
CA PRO A 94 20.05 -11.86 11.33
C PRO A 94 21.08 -12.89 10.89
N LYS A 95 22.04 -13.22 11.79
CA LYS A 95 23.12 -14.18 11.53
C LYS A 95 22.60 -15.54 11.05
N ALA A 96 21.52 -16.02 11.66
CA ALA A 96 20.85 -17.27 11.25
C ALA A 96 20.44 -17.27 9.78
N SER A 97 19.97 -16.14 9.23
CA SER A 97 19.59 -16.05 7.82
C SER A 97 20.80 -16.02 6.88
N ILE A 98 21.94 -15.49 7.34
CA ILE A 98 23.19 -15.47 6.58
C ILE A 98 23.74 -16.90 6.49
N GLU A 99 23.80 -17.58 7.64
CA GLU A 99 24.23 -18.98 7.72
C GLU A 99 23.31 -19.89 6.89
N SER A 100 21.99 -19.78 7.01
CA SER A 100 21.05 -20.55 6.18
C SER A 100 21.21 -20.30 4.68
N ALA A 101 21.51 -19.07 4.27
CA ALA A 101 21.72 -18.75 2.86
C ALA A 101 23.06 -19.27 2.32
N ILE A 102 24.10 -19.37 3.16
CA ILE A 102 25.39 -20.00 2.82
C ILE A 102 25.23 -21.53 2.73
N HIS A 103 24.66 -22.15 3.77
CA HIS A 103 24.44 -23.60 3.79
C HIS A 103 23.49 -24.06 2.68
N GLY A 104 22.42 -23.29 2.41
CA GLY A 104 21.50 -23.55 1.30
C GLY A 104 22.09 -23.33 -0.10
N ALA A 105 23.26 -22.69 -0.21
CA ALA A 105 23.98 -22.57 -1.48
C ALA A 105 24.86 -23.81 -1.77
N VAL A 106 25.35 -24.49 -0.73
CA VAL A 106 26.24 -25.66 -0.82
C VAL A 106 25.47 -26.99 -0.87
N GLY A 107 24.29 -27.09 -0.24
CA GLY A 107 23.45 -28.29 -0.30
C GLY A 107 22.44 -28.28 -1.46
N PRO A 108 22.17 -29.42 -2.13
CA PRO A 108 21.09 -29.51 -3.10
C PRO A 108 19.73 -29.45 -2.37
N GLY A 109 18.99 -28.37 -2.57
CA GLY A 109 17.57 -28.29 -2.22
C GLY A 109 17.25 -27.46 -0.99
N GLY A 110 17.24 -26.13 -1.15
CA GLY A 110 16.48 -25.25 -0.27
C GLY A 110 15.03 -25.22 -0.72
N THR A 111 14.19 -26.06 -0.11
CA THR A 111 12.72 -25.99 -0.18
C THR A 111 12.26 -24.69 0.46
N GLY A 112 11.42 -23.96 -0.28
CA GLY A 112 10.62 -22.85 0.23
C GLY A 112 9.30 -23.34 0.82
#